data_AF-A0A2A5FY64-F1
#
_entry.id   AF-A0A2A5FY64-F1
#
_cell.length_a   1.000
_cell.length_b   1.000
_cell.length_c   1.000
_cell.angle_alpha   90.00
_cell.angle_beta   90.00
_cell.angle_gamma   90.00
#
_symmetry.space_group_name_H-M   'P 1'
#
loop_
_entity.id
_entity.type
_entity.pdbx_description
1 polymer ?
#
loop_
_entity_poly.entity_id
_entity_poly.type
_entity_poly.pdbx_seq_one_letter_code
_entity_poly.pdbx_strand_id
1 'polypeptide(L)'
;MKYKTLILTLAIFTGCSDKFERVPEDRFIGTWELIGRSMFDGIKVEINQNEKGKLVGRIKDLNDNKFVKMFAEVGDVWISDVSRSSNFQFRITEKKIGRELFSLYGLSSSAEFKAEFIDENTIGISGNADPSKSSVTYKRTEETQANNVYNP
;
A
#
# COMPACT_ATOMS: atom_id res chain seq x y z
N MET A 1 -52.50 -34.96 -25.36
CA MET A 1 -52.29 -33.51 -25.55
C MET A 1 -52.75 -32.76 -24.31
N LYS A 2 -51.82 -32.11 -23.61
CA LYS A 2 -51.94 -30.83 -22.88
C LYS A 2 -50.70 -30.68 -22.00
N TYR A 3 -49.70 -30.06 -22.59
CA TYR A 3 -48.50 -29.58 -21.93
C TYR A 3 -48.90 -28.49 -20.93
N LYS A 4 -48.44 -28.60 -19.68
CA LYS A 4 -48.24 -27.44 -18.82
C LYS A 4 -46.91 -27.58 -18.11
N THR A 5 -45.90 -27.07 -18.80
CA THR A 5 -44.62 -26.58 -18.29
C THR A 5 -44.84 -25.86 -16.95
N LEU A 6 -44.18 -26.32 -15.88
CA LEU A 6 -43.94 -25.49 -14.71
C LEU A 6 -42.44 -25.23 -14.65
N ILE A 7 -42.12 -23.95 -14.76
CA ILE A 7 -40.81 -23.39 -15.02
C ILE A 7 -39.91 -23.49 -13.78
N LEU A 8 -38.73 -24.04 -14.02
CA LEU A 8 -37.45 -23.88 -13.34
C LEU A 8 -37.37 -22.61 -12.46
N THR A 9 -37.39 -22.77 -11.14
CA THR A 9 -36.96 -21.73 -10.20
C THR A 9 -35.45 -21.64 -10.26
N LEU A 10 -34.96 -20.72 -11.10
CA LEU A 10 -33.56 -20.36 -11.24
C LEU A 10 -33.06 -19.75 -9.92
N ALA A 11 -31.98 -20.33 -9.38
CA ALA A 11 -31.32 -19.89 -8.17
C ALA A 11 -30.87 -18.43 -8.27
N ILE A 12 -31.38 -17.57 -7.39
CA ILE A 12 -30.83 -16.24 -7.16
C ILE A 12 -29.70 -16.38 -6.13
N PHE A 13 -28.54 -16.85 -6.58
CA PHE A 13 -27.27 -16.72 -5.87
C PHE A 13 -26.30 -15.97 -6.76
N THR A 14 -26.48 -14.66 -6.89
CA THR A 14 -25.45 -13.79 -7.46
C THR A 14 -25.42 -12.48 -6.71
N GLY A 15 -24.34 -12.28 -5.93
CA GLY A 15 -23.81 -10.97 -5.58
C GLY A 15 -24.07 -10.49 -4.15
N CYS A 16 -23.74 -11.27 -3.13
CA CYS A 16 -23.39 -10.66 -1.86
C CYS A 16 -22.01 -10.00 -2.07
N SER A 17 -21.93 -8.68 -2.04
CA SER A 17 -20.68 -7.98 -2.31
C SER A 17 -19.67 -8.26 -1.18
N ASP A 18 -18.52 -8.85 -1.51
CA ASP A 18 -17.39 -9.08 -0.59
C ASP A 18 -16.72 -7.79 -0.08
N LYS A 19 -17.28 -6.62 -0.40
CA LYS A 19 -16.76 -5.30 0.00
C LYS A 19 -16.71 -5.08 1.53
N PHE A 20 -17.28 -5.99 2.31
CA PHE A 20 -17.25 -5.97 3.78
C PHE A 20 -16.34 -7.02 4.41
N GLU A 21 -15.75 -7.91 3.60
CA GLU A 21 -14.81 -8.89 4.11
C GLU A 21 -13.60 -8.19 4.69
N ARG A 22 -13.14 -8.67 5.85
CA ARG A 22 -12.02 -8.08 6.57
C ARG A 22 -10.74 -8.39 5.80
N VAL A 23 -10.17 -7.37 5.16
CA VAL A 23 -8.85 -7.43 4.53
C VAL A 23 -7.79 -7.57 5.63
N PRO A 24 -6.96 -8.63 5.66
CA PRO A 24 -5.93 -8.78 6.68
C PRO A 24 -4.77 -7.80 6.46
N GLU A 25 -4.10 -7.40 7.56
CA GLU A 25 -3.01 -6.40 7.53
C GLU A 25 -1.71 -6.94 6.93
N ASP A 26 -1.47 -8.25 7.03
CA ASP A 26 -0.31 -8.92 6.43
C ASP A 26 -0.27 -8.80 4.90
N ARG A 27 -1.38 -8.48 4.23
CA ARG A 27 -1.37 -8.15 2.80
C ARG A 27 -0.45 -6.99 2.45
N PHE A 28 -0.18 -6.07 3.39
CA PHE A 28 0.79 -4.99 3.15
C PHE A 28 2.23 -5.49 3.06
N ILE A 29 2.55 -6.68 3.57
CA ILE A 29 3.91 -7.22 3.54
C ILE A 29 4.35 -7.46 2.09
N GLY A 30 5.54 -6.98 1.75
CA GLY A 30 6.13 -7.09 0.41
C GLY A 30 6.84 -5.83 -0.06
N THR A 31 7.30 -5.84 -1.31
CA THR A 31 7.91 -4.67 -1.96
C THR A 31 6.89 -3.95 -2.84
N TRP A 32 6.85 -2.63 -2.72
CA TRP A 32 5.87 -1.77 -3.38
C TRP A 32 6.54 -0.57 -4.03
N GLU A 33 6.21 -0.30 -5.28
CA GLU A 33 6.64 0.87 -6.02
C GLU A 33 5.58 1.98 -5.90
N LEU A 34 6.01 3.18 -5.53
CA LEU A 34 5.15 4.35 -5.47
C LEU A 34 4.94 4.94 -6.87
N ILE A 35 3.68 5.08 -7.28
CA ILE A 35 3.26 5.59 -8.59
C ILE A 35 2.32 6.78 -8.43
N GLY A 36 2.44 7.78 -9.30
CA GLY A 36 1.49 8.90 -9.44
C GLY A 36 1.85 10.15 -8.63
N ARG A 37 3.06 10.19 -8.03
CA ARG A 37 3.62 11.37 -7.38
C ARG A 37 4.94 11.73 -8.03
N SER A 38 4.94 12.68 -8.97
CA SER A 38 6.10 12.99 -9.83
C SER A 38 7.48 13.03 -9.14
N MET A 39 7.61 13.60 -7.94
CA MET A 39 8.89 13.65 -7.23
C MET A 39 9.33 12.27 -6.68
N PHE A 40 8.39 11.43 -6.28
CA PHE A 40 8.60 10.17 -5.58
C PHE A 40 8.28 8.93 -6.44
N ASP A 41 7.91 9.15 -7.70
CA ASP A 41 7.55 8.11 -8.66
C ASP A 41 8.72 7.15 -8.85
N GLY A 42 8.47 5.85 -8.71
CA GLY A 42 9.49 4.80 -8.82
C GLY A 42 10.27 4.49 -7.54
N ILE A 43 10.02 5.17 -6.41
CA ILE A 43 10.59 4.74 -5.13
C ILE A 43 10.00 3.38 -4.75
N LYS A 44 10.86 2.40 -4.45
CA LYS A 44 10.44 1.08 -3.95
C LYS A 44 10.57 1.02 -2.44
N VAL A 45 9.53 0.56 -1.76
CA VAL A 45 9.44 0.44 -0.31
C VAL A 45 9.13 -1.00 0.05
N GLU A 46 9.93 -1.59 0.93
CA GLU A 46 9.66 -2.92 1.49
C GLU A 46 8.97 -2.77 2.84
N ILE A 47 7.74 -3.29 2.94
CA ILE A 47 6.96 -3.29 4.17
C ILE A 47 7.11 -4.67 4.82
N ASN A 48 7.57 -4.66 6.06
CA ASN A 48 7.73 -5.85 6.90
C ASN A 48 7.19 -5.60 8.30
N GLN A 49 6.96 -6.69 9.04
CA GLN A 49 6.62 -6.60 10.46
C GLN A 49 7.91 -6.46 11.29
N ASN A 50 7.93 -5.49 12.20
CA ASN A 50 9.04 -5.33 13.15
C ASN A 50 8.88 -6.25 14.38
N GLU A 51 9.89 -6.26 15.26
CA GLU A 51 9.91 -7.06 16.49
C GLU A 51 8.73 -6.79 17.44
N LYS A 52 8.07 -5.64 17.31
CA LYS A 52 6.89 -5.25 18.12
C LYS A 52 5.57 -5.60 17.43
N GLY A 53 5.62 -6.34 16.32
CA GLY A 53 4.45 -6.73 15.57
C GLY A 53 3.86 -5.64 14.67
N LYS A 54 4.50 -4.48 14.53
CA LYS A 54 4.00 -3.37 13.70
C LYS A 54 4.56 -3.41 12.29
N LEU A 55 3.74 -3.06 11.31
CA LEU A 55 4.17 -2.90 9.92
C LEU A 55 4.98 -1.61 9.74
N VAL A 56 6.17 -1.73 9.17
CA VAL A 56 7.08 -0.61 8.87
C VAL A 56 7.61 -0.80 7.45
N GLY A 57 7.53 0.27 6.65
CA GLY A 57 8.07 0.31 5.30
C GLY A 57 9.41 1.02 5.23
N ARG A 58 10.43 0.35 4.72
CA ARG A 58 11.76 0.93 4.48
C ARG A 58 12.04 1.06 2.99
N ILE A 59 12.76 2.11 2.62
CA ILE A 59 13.19 2.32 1.24
C ILE A 59 14.09 1.16 0.82
N LYS A 60 13.75 0.49 -0.27
CA LYS A 60 14.54 -0.57 -0.91
C LYS A 60 15.29 -0.04 -2.13
N ASP A 61 14.67 0.87 -2.87
CA ASP A 61 15.26 1.51 -4.04
C ASP A 61 14.76 2.95 -4.19
N LEU A 62 15.61 3.82 -4.72
CA LEU A 62 15.34 5.23 -4.93
C LEU A 62 15.22 5.55 -6.42
N ASN A 63 14.32 6.47 -6.76
CA ASN A 63 14.26 7.01 -8.10
C ASN A 63 15.43 7.96 -8.40
N ASP A 64 15.53 8.43 -9.65
CA ASP A 64 16.59 9.34 -10.09
C ASP A 64 16.40 10.81 -9.70
N ASN A 65 15.41 11.13 -8.86
CA ASN A 65 15.16 12.50 -8.45
C ASN A 65 16.27 13.00 -7.50
N LYS A 66 16.97 14.07 -7.91
CA LYS A 66 18.07 14.67 -7.13
C LYS A 66 17.68 15.04 -5.69
N PHE A 67 16.47 15.56 -5.47
CA PHE A 67 16.03 15.96 -4.14
C PHE A 67 15.76 14.75 -3.25
N VAL A 68 15.19 13.69 -3.82
CA VAL A 68 15.01 12.42 -3.10
C VAL A 68 16.36 11.86 -2.67
N LYS A 69 17.32 11.73 -3.60
CA LYS A 69 18.67 11.21 -3.31
C LYS A 69 19.48 12.07 -2.31
N MET A 70 19.13 13.34 -2.15
CA MET A 70 19.83 14.24 -1.21
C MET A 70 19.34 14.13 0.23
N PHE A 71 18.16 13.56 0.45
CA PHE A 71 17.44 13.63 1.72
C PHE A 71 16.84 12.30 2.18
N ALA A 72 17.09 11.23 1.43
CA ALA A 72 16.64 9.89 1.74
C ALA A 72 17.69 8.88 1.26
N GLU A 73 17.86 7.81 2.03
CA GLU A 73 18.77 6.72 1.74
C GLU A 73 18.05 5.37 1.73
N VAL A 74 18.62 4.38 1.05
CA VAL A 74 18.13 3.00 1.14
C VAL A 74 18.21 2.53 2.60
N GLY A 75 17.13 1.92 3.07
CA GLY A 75 16.95 1.50 4.46
C GLY A 75 16.21 2.52 5.33
N ASP A 76 16.06 3.77 4.90
CA ASP A 76 15.29 4.77 5.66
C ASP A 76 13.83 4.37 5.83
N VAL A 77 13.25 4.75 6.98
CA VAL A 77 11.83 4.52 7.23
C VAL A 77 11.00 5.48 6.41
N TRP A 78 10.32 4.94 5.39
CA TRP A 78 9.35 5.65 4.57
C TRP A 78 7.95 5.57 5.19
N ILE A 79 7.46 4.35 5.48
CA ILE A 79 6.17 4.12 6.15
C ILE A 79 6.46 3.78 7.61
N SER A 80 5.99 4.65 8.50
CA SER A 80 6.23 4.49 9.94
C SER A 80 5.10 3.81 10.70
N ASP A 81 3.90 3.77 10.12
CA ASP A 81 2.75 3.09 10.71
C ASP A 81 1.75 2.72 9.61
N VAL A 82 1.12 1.55 9.78
CA VAL A 82 -0.08 1.14 9.05
C VAL A 82 -1.10 0.76 10.11
N SER A 83 -2.25 1.43 10.11
CA SER A 83 -3.30 1.18 11.09
C SER A 83 -4.66 1.00 10.43
N ARG A 84 -5.45 0.08 10.96
CA ARG A 84 -6.79 -0.21 10.44
C ARG A 84 -7.79 0.87 10.85
N SER A 85 -8.57 1.35 9.89
CA SER A 85 -9.71 2.24 10.15
C SER A 85 -11.06 1.54 9.95
N SER A 86 -11.15 0.51 9.11
CA SER A 86 -12.34 -0.34 8.93
C SER A 86 -11.97 -1.77 8.49
N ASN A 87 -12.94 -2.58 8.07
CA ASN A 87 -12.67 -3.92 7.52
C ASN A 87 -11.79 -3.89 6.26
N PHE A 88 -11.87 -2.83 5.47
CA PHE A 88 -11.19 -2.71 4.17
C PHE A 88 -10.35 -1.42 4.04
N GLN A 89 -10.52 -0.44 4.93
CA GLN A 89 -9.72 0.79 4.94
C GLN A 89 -8.68 0.82 6.05
N PHE A 90 -7.59 1.51 5.72
CA PHE A 90 -6.41 1.68 6.55
C PHE A 90 -5.97 3.15 6.54
N ARG A 91 -5.06 3.49 7.44
CA ARG A 91 -4.25 4.70 7.42
C ARG A 91 -2.79 4.30 7.26
N ILE A 92 -2.07 5.02 6.42
CA ILE A 92 -0.62 4.90 6.24
C ILE A 92 0.02 6.21 6.64
N THR A 93 1.04 6.15 7.49
CA THR A 93 1.82 7.32 7.91
C THR A 93 3.19 7.30 7.26
N GLU A 94 3.38 8.17 6.28
CA GLU A 94 4.64 8.37 5.56
C GLU A 94 5.51 9.41 6.26
N LYS A 95 6.82 9.20 6.30
CA LYS A 95 7.80 10.22 6.68
C LYS A 95 8.06 11.14 5.49
N LYS A 96 8.12 12.45 5.75
CA LYS A 96 8.53 13.40 4.74
C LYS A 96 10.02 13.27 4.45
N ILE A 97 10.40 13.40 3.19
CA ILE A 97 11.78 13.63 2.81
C ILE A 97 12.29 14.92 3.47
N GLY A 98 13.52 14.89 4.00
CA GLY A 98 14.08 16.03 4.74
C GLY A 98 13.37 16.29 6.07
N ARG A 99 12.74 15.27 6.67
CA ARG A 99 12.00 15.35 7.94
C ARG A 99 12.71 16.12 9.05
N GLU A 100 14.03 16.02 9.11
CA GLU A 100 14.86 16.70 10.12
C GLU A 100 14.76 18.21 9.98
N LEU A 101 14.72 18.74 8.75
CA LEU A 101 14.50 20.16 8.48
C LEU A 101 13.12 20.59 8.96
N PHE A 102 12.06 19.84 8.63
CA PHE A 102 10.71 20.15 9.11
C PHE A 102 10.65 20.18 10.65
N SER A 103 11.27 19.19 11.31
CA SER A 103 11.32 19.10 12.76
C SER A 103 12.06 20.29 13.40
N LEU A 104 13.15 20.79 12.80
CA LEU A 104 13.88 21.97 13.31
C LEU A 104 13.00 23.23 13.36
N TYR A 105 12.03 23.36 12.46
CA TYR A 105 11.09 24.48 12.42
C TYR A 105 9.75 24.18 13.11
N GLY A 106 9.65 23.07 13.86
CA GLY A 106 8.41 22.67 14.54
C GLY A 106 7.28 22.28 13.58
N LEU A 107 7.59 21.98 12.32
CA LEU A 107 6.63 21.55 11.32
C LEU A 107 6.45 20.02 11.36
N SER A 108 5.27 19.54 10.93
CA SER A 108 5.03 18.11 10.83
C SER A 108 6.02 17.45 9.86
N SER A 109 6.71 16.43 10.34
CA SER A 109 7.69 15.62 9.63
C SER A 109 7.08 14.35 8.99
N SER A 110 5.77 14.19 9.08
CA SER A 110 5.03 13.04 8.55
C SER A 110 3.77 13.49 7.80
N ALA A 111 3.23 12.62 6.97
CA ALA A 111 1.96 12.79 6.30
C ALA A 111 1.12 11.52 6.47
N GLU A 112 -0.17 11.68 6.72
CA GLU A 112 -1.11 10.57 6.84
C GLU A 112 -2.00 10.49 5.61
N PHE A 113 -2.24 9.25 5.16
CA PHE A 113 -3.10 8.96 4.02
C PHE A 113 -4.10 7.87 4.38
N LYS A 114 -5.33 8.01 3.90
CA LYS A 114 -6.28 6.89 3.80
C LYS A 114 -5.75 5.92 2.75
N ALA A 115 -5.87 4.63 3.01
CA ALA A 115 -5.43 3.57 2.12
C ALA A 115 -6.49 2.48 1.97
N GLU A 116 -6.59 1.93 0.77
CA GLU A 116 -7.47 0.79 0.43
C GLU A 116 -6.78 -0.05 -0.64
N PHE A 117 -6.92 -1.38 -0.55
CA PHE A 117 -6.49 -2.26 -1.63
C PHE A 117 -7.49 -2.15 -2.79
N ILE A 118 -7.02 -1.66 -3.94
CA ILE A 118 -7.79 -1.64 -5.19
C ILE A 118 -7.90 -3.07 -5.73
N ASP A 119 -6.80 -3.82 -5.62
CA ASP A 119 -6.67 -5.24 -5.91
C ASP A 119 -5.56 -5.87 -5.05
N GLU A 120 -5.18 -7.13 -5.31
CA GLU A 120 -4.13 -7.86 -4.58
C GLU A 120 -2.72 -7.24 -4.67
N ASN A 121 -2.47 -6.47 -5.71
CA ASN A 121 -1.17 -5.92 -6.09
C ASN A 121 -1.16 -4.39 -6.14
N THR A 122 -2.24 -3.72 -5.74
CA THR A 122 -2.37 -2.27 -5.81
C THR A 122 -3.04 -1.72 -4.55
N ILE A 123 -2.34 -0.84 -3.84
CA ILE A 123 -2.89 -0.04 -2.76
C ILE A 123 -3.09 1.38 -3.26
N GLY A 124 -4.31 1.88 -3.24
CA GLY A 124 -4.59 3.29 -3.48
C GLY A 124 -4.41 4.10 -2.19
N ILE A 125 -3.82 5.28 -2.29
CA ILE A 125 -3.68 6.20 -1.14
C ILE A 125 -4.22 7.60 -1.44
N SER A 126 -4.87 8.24 -0.47
CA SER A 126 -5.36 9.61 -0.62
C SER A 126 -5.36 10.37 0.70
N GLY A 127 -5.08 11.67 0.67
CA GLY A 127 -5.18 12.51 1.87
C GLY A 127 -6.62 12.68 2.34
N ASN A 128 -7.53 12.96 1.40
CA ASN A 128 -8.93 13.29 1.72
C ASN A 128 -9.97 12.52 0.90
N ALA A 129 -9.63 12.10 -0.33
CA ALA A 129 -10.55 11.46 -1.26
C ALA A 129 -10.68 9.94 -1.03
N ASP A 130 -11.47 9.28 -1.87
CA ASP A 130 -11.65 7.83 -1.90
C ASP A 130 -10.36 7.14 -2.42
N PRO A 131 -9.66 6.34 -1.59
CA PRO A 131 -8.42 5.70 -2.00
C PRO A 131 -8.61 4.68 -3.13
N SER A 132 -9.80 4.07 -3.25
CA SER A 132 -10.09 3.08 -4.29
C SER A 132 -10.08 3.65 -5.72
N LYS A 133 -10.10 4.98 -5.84
CA LYS A 133 -10.05 5.73 -7.11
C LYS A 133 -8.80 6.60 -7.23
N SER A 134 -7.82 6.41 -6.35
CA SER A 134 -6.64 7.25 -6.33
C SER A 134 -5.76 7.03 -7.55
N SER A 135 -5.24 8.11 -8.12
CA SER A 135 -4.15 8.07 -9.09
C SER A 135 -2.78 7.88 -8.44
N VAL A 136 -2.70 8.02 -7.11
CA VAL A 136 -1.50 7.75 -6.32
C VAL A 136 -1.62 6.37 -5.70
N THR A 137 -0.71 5.47 -6.06
CA THR A 137 -0.78 4.06 -5.67
C THR A 137 0.58 3.54 -5.24
N TYR A 138 0.54 2.49 -4.42
CA TYR A 138 1.65 1.57 -4.23
C TYR A 138 1.34 0.32 -5.04
N LYS A 139 2.19 -0.02 -6.01
CA LYS A 139 2.03 -1.22 -6.85
C LYS A 139 3.06 -2.28 -6.45
N ARG A 140 2.62 -3.51 -6.22
CA ARG A 140 3.48 -4.60 -5.80
C ARG A 140 4.50 -4.91 -6.89
N THR A 141 5.75 -5.13 -6.50
CA THR A 141 6.80 -5.60 -7.40
C THR A 141 7.20 -7.04 -7.06
N GLU A 142 7.52 -7.84 -8.07
CA GLU A 142 7.82 -9.27 -7.94
C GLU A 142 9.23 -9.57 -7.38
N GLU A 143 10.00 -8.55 -6.95
CA GLU A 143 11.37 -8.71 -6.44
C GLU A 143 11.39 -9.23 -4.99
N THR A 144 10.91 -10.46 -4.80
CA THR A 144 11.18 -11.25 -3.60
C THR A 144 12.08 -12.44 -3.99
N GLN A 145 13.38 -12.28 -3.72
CA GLN A 145 14.47 -13.27 -3.78
C GLN A 145 15.13 -13.57 -5.14
N ALA A 146 16.15 -12.77 -5.48
CA ALA A 146 17.37 -13.29 -6.08
C ALA A 146 18.53 -12.72 -5.23
N ASN A 147 19.03 -13.50 -4.27
CA ASN A 147 20.36 -13.42 -3.65
C ASN A 147 20.35 -14.22 -2.33
N ASN A 148 20.26 -15.54 -2.45
CA ASN A 148 20.79 -16.48 -1.45
C ASN A 148 21.07 -17.81 -2.17
N VAL A 149 21.99 -17.78 -3.12
CA VAL A 149 22.79 -18.97 -3.47
C VAL A 149 24.23 -18.54 -3.35
N TYR A 150 24.76 -18.76 -2.14
CA TYR A 150 26.19 -18.77 -1.86
C TYR A 150 26.82 -19.86 -2.74
N ASN A 151 27.85 -19.50 -3.48
CA ASN A 151 28.86 -20.41 -4.03
C ASN A 151 30.18 -19.62 -3.91
N PRO A 152 31.31 -20.21 -3.50
CA PRO A 152 31.71 -21.62 -3.62
C PRO A 152 31.62 -22.46 -2.35
#